data_AF-A0A920N8S5-F1
#
_entry.id   AF-A0A920N8S5-F1
#
_cell.length_a   1.000
_cell.length_b   1.000
_cell.length_c   1.000
_cell.angle_alpha   90.00
_cell.angle_beta   90.00
_cell.angle_gamma   90.00
#
_symmetry.space_group_name_H-M   'P 1'
#
loop_
_entity.id
_entity.type
_entity.pdbx_description
1 polymer ?
#
loop_
_entity_poly.entity_id
_entity_poly.type
_entity_poly.pdbx_seq_one_letter_code
_entity_poly.pdbx_strand_id
1 'polypeptide(L)'
;MGDCGNWHRDEKGTTFCSVREKPLPRHDHDRDAAEPVLGSLPDGHWTVWRGKIYYRTSELIDSGIADLAIAGGDCGITLYPVRHVRIENLVVQHWRLDGISAPGRCRDVVLHNVTCRQNARAGLVISGTSQIRGEKIELNDNRGHSLLIEDFGLADIVNGKFSKPPTLAP
;
A
#
# COMPACT_ATOMS: atom_id res chain seq x y z
N MET A 1 8.43 -28.95 -10.40
CA MET A 1 9.06 -28.45 -9.16
C MET A 1 10.08 -27.41 -9.58
N GLY A 2 9.74 -26.13 -9.48
CA GLY A 2 10.64 -25.01 -9.76
C GLY A 2 10.87 -24.26 -8.47
N ASP A 3 12.13 -24.18 -8.06
CA ASP A 3 12.56 -23.52 -6.84
C ASP A 3 12.38 -22.01 -7.02
N CYS A 4 11.39 -21.43 -6.31
CA CYS A 4 11.11 -20.00 -6.36
C CYS A 4 11.96 -19.34 -5.28
N GLY A 5 12.97 -18.60 -5.72
CA GLY A 5 14.06 -18.02 -4.92
C GLY A 5 13.60 -17.28 -3.66
N ASN A 6 14.52 -17.20 -2.70
CA ASN A 6 14.37 -16.53 -1.40
C ASN A 6 13.63 -15.18 -1.48
N TRP A 7 12.33 -15.20 -1.22
CA TRP A 7 11.50 -14.01 -1.06
C TRP A 7 11.71 -13.43 0.35
N HIS A 8 12.01 -12.12 0.45
CA HIS A 8 12.02 -11.41 1.73
C HIS A 8 10.68 -11.62 2.44
N ARG A 9 10.75 -12.03 3.71
CA ARG A 9 9.58 -12.40 4.53
C ARG A 9 8.63 -11.20 4.64
N ASP A 10 7.44 -11.30 4.05
CA ASP A 10 6.33 -10.37 4.33
C ASP A 10 5.77 -10.70 5.72
N GLU A 11 6.43 -10.19 6.76
CA GLU A 11 6.03 -10.40 8.16
C GLU A 11 4.71 -9.69 8.54
N LYS A 12 4.22 -8.78 7.69
CA LYS A 12 3.06 -7.90 8.00
C LYS A 12 1.87 -8.03 7.04
N GLY A 13 1.89 -8.96 6.08
CA GLY A 13 0.76 -9.19 5.17
C GLY A 13 0.50 -8.03 4.22
N THR A 14 1.55 -7.33 3.81
CA THR A 14 1.53 -6.06 3.05
C THR A 14 1.69 -6.23 1.54
N THR A 15 1.70 -7.46 1.02
CA THR A 15 1.72 -7.66 -0.43
C THR A 15 0.51 -7.01 -1.13
N PHE A 16 0.73 -6.52 -2.35
CA PHE A 16 -0.28 -6.10 -3.32
C PHE A 16 -0.17 -6.97 -4.59
N CYS A 17 -1.30 -7.33 -5.20
CA CYS A 17 -1.36 -8.13 -6.42
C CYS A 17 -2.36 -7.52 -7.42
N SER A 18 -2.02 -7.55 -8.70
CA SER A 18 -2.87 -7.05 -9.79
C SER A 18 -2.80 -7.95 -11.02
N VAL A 19 -3.84 -7.87 -11.86
CA VAL A 19 -3.93 -8.51 -13.18
C VAL A 19 -4.27 -7.42 -14.18
N ARG A 20 -3.46 -7.25 -15.24
CA ARG A 20 -3.66 -6.21 -16.26
C ARG A 20 -3.88 -4.82 -15.62
N GLU A 21 -3.01 -4.48 -14.67
CA GLU A 21 -3.04 -3.23 -13.86
C GLU A 21 -4.27 -3.03 -12.97
N LYS A 22 -5.20 -4.00 -12.92
CA LYS A 22 -6.35 -3.96 -12.02
C LYS A 22 -5.98 -4.66 -10.72
N PRO A 23 -6.07 -3.98 -9.57
CA PRO A 23 -5.89 -4.62 -8.28
C PRO A 23 -6.83 -5.81 -8.11
N LEU A 24 -6.29 -6.93 -7.66
CA LEU A 24 -7.09 -8.08 -7.31
C LEU A 24 -7.56 -7.98 -5.87
N PRO A 25 -8.81 -8.39 -5.57
CA PRO A 25 -9.30 -8.44 -4.21
C PRO A 25 -8.51 -9.48 -3.39
N ARG A 26 -7.93 -9.03 -2.28
CA ARG A 26 -7.23 -9.90 -1.34
C ARG A 26 -8.21 -10.57 -0.40
N HIS A 27 -8.03 -11.86 -0.16
CA HIS A 27 -8.67 -12.61 0.90
C HIS A 27 -7.70 -12.75 2.07
N ASP A 28 -8.10 -12.26 3.24
CA ASP A 28 -7.28 -12.40 4.44
C ASP A 28 -7.29 -13.84 4.91
N HIS A 29 -6.10 -14.42 5.06
CA HIS A 29 -5.90 -15.76 5.56
C HIS A 29 -4.98 -15.67 6.77
N ASP A 30 -5.38 -16.32 7.86
CA ASP A 30 -4.58 -16.32 9.08
C ASP A 30 -3.24 -17.03 8.82
N ARG A 31 -2.15 -16.37 9.19
CA ARG A 31 -0.79 -16.88 9.03
C ARG A 31 -0.54 -18.12 9.89
N ASP A 32 -1.19 -18.20 11.03
CA ASP A 32 -1.00 -19.26 12.01
C ASP A 32 -1.98 -20.43 11.77
N ALA A 33 -2.95 -20.24 10.88
CA ALA A 33 -3.82 -21.31 10.38
C ALA A 33 -3.11 -22.25 9.40
N ALA A 34 -3.80 -23.35 9.08
CA ALA A 34 -3.37 -24.31 8.07
C ALA A 34 -3.21 -23.65 6.68
N GLU A 35 -2.48 -24.33 5.79
CA GLU A 35 -2.30 -23.88 4.40
C GLU A 35 -3.67 -23.63 3.73
N PRO A 36 -3.85 -22.49 3.03
CA PRO A 36 -5.12 -22.19 2.38
C PRO A 36 -5.43 -23.23 1.31
N VAL A 37 -6.64 -23.79 1.37
CA VAL A 37 -7.16 -24.65 0.30
C VAL A 37 -7.66 -23.75 -0.82
N LEU A 38 -7.10 -23.86 -2.04
CA LEU A 38 -7.47 -22.97 -3.16
C LEU A 38 -8.99 -22.91 -3.41
N GLY A 39 -9.70 -24.02 -3.19
CA GLY A 39 -11.16 -24.09 -3.34
C GLY A 39 -11.97 -23.27 -2.32
N SER A 40 -11.37 -22.80 -1.22
CA SER A 40 -12.05 -21.94 -0.23
C SER A 40 -11.90 -20.44 -0.52
N LEU A 41 -10.94 -20.04 -1.37
CA LEU A 41 -10.80 -18.65 -1.81
C LEU A 41 -11.94 -18.32 -2.79
N PRO A 42 -12.57 -17.13 -2.77
CA PRO A 42 -13.47 -16.74 -3.84
C PRO A 42 -12.75 -16.67 -5.20
N ASP A 43 -13.48 -16.84 -6.30
CA ASP A 43 -12.88 -16.73 -7.63
C ASP A 43 -12.37 -15.31 -7.91
N GLY A 44 -11.20 -15.19 -8.52
CA GLY A 44 -10.53 -13.90 -8.74
C GLY A 44 -9.91 -13.29 -7.47
N HIS A 45 -9.97 -13.98 -6.32
CA HIS A 45 -9.29 -13.55 -5.11
C HIS A 45 -7.93 -14.20 -4.95
N TRP A 46 -7.08 -13.52 -4.18
CA TRP A 46 -5.75 -14.01 -3.85
C TRP A 46 -5.47 -13.89 -2.34
N THR A 47 -4.53 -14.67 -1.84
CA THR A 47 -4.06 -14.59 -0.46
C THR A 47 -2.56 -14.82 -0.36
N VAL A 48 -1.99 -14.52 0.80
CA VAL A 48 -0.60 -14.83 1.15
C VAL A 48 -0.61 -15.74 2.37
N TRP A 49 0.10 -16.86 2.29
CA TRP A 49 0.35 -17.71 3.45
C TRP A 49 1.82 -18.13 3.47
N ARG A 50 2.51 -17.80 4.57
CA ARG A 50 3.94 -18.11 4.79
C ARG A 50 4.85 -17.77 3.60
N GLY A 51 4.64 -16.59 3.02
CA GLY A 51 5.45 -16.09 1.89
C GLY A 51 5.06 -16.62 0.51
N LYS A 52 4.07 -17.53 0.42
CA LYS A 52 3.51 -18.00 -0.84
C LYS A 52 2.26 -17.20 -1.21
N ILE A 53 2.10 -16.89 -2.49
CA ILE A 53 0.91 -16.24 -3.03
C ILE A 53 0.01 -17.31 -3.67
N TYR A 54 -1.24 -17.34 -3.25
CA TYR A 54 -2.28 -18.21 -3.80
C TYR A 54 -3.28 -17.32 -4.53
N TYR A 55 -3.53 -17.58 -5.80
CA TYR A 55 -4.53 -16.87 -6.58
C TYR A 55 -5.50 -17.89 -7.17
N ARG A 56 -6.80 -17.70 -6.94
CA ARG A 56 -7.84 -18.54 -7.52
C ARG A 56 -8.37 -17.88 -8.78
N THR A 57 -8.40 -18.66 -9.85
CA THR A 57 -9.04 -18.30 -11.12
C THR A 57 -9.79 -19.50 -11.66
N SER A 58 -10.99 -19.27 -12.16
CA SER A 58 -11.81 -20.24 -12.90
C SER A 58 -11.35 -20.37 -14.35
N GLU A 59 -10.68 -19.34 -14.87
CA GLU A 59 -10.04 -19.35 -16.17
C GLU A 59 -8.65 -19.99 -16.07
N LEU A 60 -8.30 -20.76 -17.09
CA LEU A 60 -6.93 -21.24 -17.28
C LEU A 60 -6.08 -20.05 -17.72
N ILE A 61 -5.51 -19.38 -16.74
CA ILE A 61 -4.65 -18.22 -16.97
C ILE A 61 -3.23 -18.73 -17.21
N ASP A 62 -2.74 -18.57 -18.43
CA ASP A 62 -1.31 -18.62 -18.68
C ASP A 62 -0.67 -17.40 -17.99
N SER A 63 0.19 -17.64 -17.00
CA SER A 63 0.80 -16.58 -16.20
C SER A 63 1.65 -15.62 -17.03
N GLY A 64 2.12 -16.05 -18.22
CA GLY A 64 2.79 -15.19 -19.19
C GLY A 64 1.87 -14.24 -19.97
N ILE A 65 0.57 -14.53 -20.02
CA ILE A 65 -0.46 -13.75 -20.74
C ILE A 65 -1.31 -12.89 -19.77
N ALA A 66 -1.28 -13.24 -18.49
CA ALA A 66 -2.12 -12.63 -17.45
C ALA A 66 -1.69 -11.22 -17.02
N ASP A 67 -0.43 -10.85 -17.27
CA ASP A 67 0.22 -9.68 -16.66
C ASP A 67 -0.05 -9.62 -15.15
N LEU A 68 0.26 -10.72 -14.45
CA LEU A 68 0.21 -10.78 -13.00
C LEU A 68 1.38 -9.96 -12.44
N ALA A 69 1.07 -8.94 -11.64
CA ALA A 69 2.09 -8.09 -11.03
C ALA A 69 1.93 -8.05 -9.50
N ILE A 70 3.06 -8.05 -8.81
CA ILE A 70 3.14 -7.86 -7.35
C ILE A 70 3.98 -6.62 -7.03
N ALA A 71 3.60 -5.90 -5.99
CA ALA A 71 4.39 -4.75 -5.55
C ALA A 71 5.72 -5.22 -4.93
N GLY A 72 6.83 -4.90 -5.59
CA GLY A 72 8.18 -5.20 -5.08
C GLY A 72 8.77 -4.11 -4.19
N GLY A 73 8.29 -2.86 -4.32
CA GLY A 73 8.81 -1.71 -3.60
C GLY A 73 8.00 -1.35 -2.35
N ASP A 74 8.69 -0.87 -1.33
CA ASP A 74 8.11 -0.58 -0.01
C ASP A 74 7.21 0.65 -0.03
N CYS A 75 7.75 1.80 -0.40
CA CYS A 75 7.01 3.05 -0.47
C CYS A 75 7.24 3.73 -1.81
N GLY A 76 6.24 4.44 -2.32
CA GLY A 76 6.39 5.18 -3.58
C GLY A 76 7.29 6.39 -3.44
N ILE A 77 7.10 7.17 -2.38
CA ILE A 77 8.00 8.26 -2.01
C ILE A 77 8.29 8.18 -0.51
N THR A 78 9.57 8.11 -0.17
CA THR A 78 10.04 8.26 1.21
C THR A 78 10.71 9.61 1.37
N LEU A 79 10.16 10.45 2.24
CA LEU A 79 10.76 11.74 2.61
C LEU A 79 11.81 11.51 3.70
N TYR A 80 13.09 11.47 3.32
CA TYR A 80 14.18 11.28 4.26
C TYR A 80 14.70 12.64 4.76
N PRO A 81 14.54 12.96 6.07
CA PRO A 81 14.66 14.29 6.67
C PRO A 81 14.85 15.48 5.73
N VAL A 82 13.76 15.91 5.08
CA VAL A 82 13.78 17.01 4.09
C VAL A 82 13.14 18.30 4.62
N ARG A 83 13.48 19.43 3.98
CA ARG A 83 12.84 20.72 4.21
C ARG A 83 12.57 21.44 2.90
N HIS A 84 11.52 22.27 2.87
CA HIS A 84 11.15 23.10 1.71
C HIS A 84 10.92 22.29 0.43
N VAL A 85 10.21 21.16 0.57
CA VAL A 85 9.91 20.26 -0.55
C VAL A 85 8.47 20.46 -0.99
N ARG A 86 8.26 20.55 -2.30
CA ARG A 86 6.93 20.54 -2.91
C ARG A 86 6.81 19.35 -3.84
N ILE A 87 5.77 18.55 -3.66
CA ILE A 87 5.41 17.44 -4.56
C ILE A 87 4.03 17.74 -5.11
N GLU A 88 3.88 17.69 -6.42
CA GLU A 88 2.63 18.09 -7.06
C GLU A 88 2.25 17.28 -8.29
N ASN A 89 0.95 17.24 -8.57
CA ASN A 89 0.35 16.69 -9.80
C ASN A 89 0.75 15.25 -10.11
N LEU A 90 0.60 14.38 -9.11
CA LEU A 90 1.14 13.02 -9.10
C LEU A 90 0.11 12.02 -8.57
N VAL A 91 0.06 10.84 -9.18
CA VAL A 91 -0.63 9.65 -8.65
C VAL A 91 0.40 8.64 -8.16
N VAL A 92 0.33 8.26 -6.88
CA VAL A 92 1.15 7.20 -6.27
C VAL A 92 0.27 6.00 -5.95
N GLN A 93 0.55 4.85 -6.56
CA GLN A 93 -0.29 3.67 -6.43
C GLN A 93 0.50 2.37 -6.46
N HIS A 94 -0.11 1.30 -5.93
CA HIS A 94 0.35 -0.09 -6.03
C HIS A 94 1.68 -0.35 -5.32
N TRP A 95 1.93 0.31 -4.18
CA TRP A 95 3.09 0.06 -3.32
C TRP A 95 2.77 -0.91 -2.18
N ARG A 96 3.80 -1.66 -1.76
CA ARG A 96 3.69 -2.70 -0.73
C ARG A 96 3.32 -2.12 0.63
N LEU A 97 3.86 -0.97 1.00
CA LEU A 97 3.52 -0.27 2.23
C LEU A 97 2.73 0.98 1.89
N ASP A 98 3.43 2.09 1.70
CA ASP A 98 2.81 3.41 1.69
C ASP A 98 2.95 4.09 0.34
N GLY A 99 1.95 4.87 -0.05
CA GLY A 99 2.12 5.78 -1.19
C GLY A 99 3.25 6.78 -0.90
N ILE A 100 3.05 7.60 0.13
CA ILE A 100 4.06 8.56 0.60
C ILE A 100 4.29 8.36 2.10
N SER A 101 5.57 8.31 2.49
CA SER A 101 5.97 8.12 3.89
C SER A 101 6.91 9.24 4.33
N ALA A 102 6.60 9.87 5.47
CA ALA A 102 7.41 10.89 6.13
C ALA A 102 7.84 10.43 7.53
N PRO A 103 8.85 9.53 7.63
CA PRO A 103 9.20 8.83 8.85
C PRO A 103 9.79 9.70 9.99
N GLY A 104 10.12 10.96 9.71
CA GLY A 104 10.58 11.89 10.75
C GLY A 104 11.34 13.10 10.21
N ARG A 105 11.30 14.20 10.98
CA ARG A 105 12.06 15.45 10.75
C ARG A 105 11.79 16.15 9.41
N CYS A 106 10.65 15.88 8.78
CA CYS A 106 10.21 16.61 7.59
C CYS A 106 9.51 17.91 7.99
N ARG A 107 9.89 19.05 7.41
CA ARG A 107 9.24 20.35 7.67
C ARG A 107 9.08 21.13 6.38
N ASP A 108 8.10 22.04 6.35
CA ASP A 108 7.80 22.87 5.18
C ASP A 108 7.62 22.03 3.90
N VAL A 109 6.96 20.88 4.04
CA VAL A 109 6.63 20.01 2.91
C VAL A 109 5.18 20.24 2.50
N VAL A 110 4.98 20.47 1.21
CA VAL A 110 3.65 20.67 0.63
C VAL A 110 3.37 19.58 -0.41
N LEU A 111 2.27 18.85 -0.23
CA LEU A 111 1.72 17.93 -1.22
C LEU A 111 0.53 18.62 -1.89
N HIS A 112 0.64 18.96 -3.18
CA HIS A 112 -0.40 19.69 -3.90
C HIS A 112 -0.97 18.89 -5.06
N ASN A 113 -2.29 18.65 -5.08
CA ASN A 113 -2.93 17.85 -6.13
C ASN A 113 -2.28 16.46 -6.27
N VAL A 114 -2.14 15.76 -5.14
CA VAL A 114 -1.52 14.43 -5.04
C VAL A 114 -2.59 13.39 -4.71
N THR A 115 -2.60 12.30 -5.47
CA THR A 115 -3.47 11.15 -5.22
C THR A 115 -2.64 9.95 -4.79
N CYS A 116 -2.91 9.39 -3.62
CA CYS A 116 -2.36 8.09 -3.22
C CYS A 116 -3.46 7.05 -3.18
N ARG A 117 -3.39 6.01 -4.01
CA ARG A 117 -4.45 5.00 -4.07
C ARG A 117 -3.94 3.58 -4.14
N GLN A 118 -4.73 2.65 -3.59
CA GLN A 118 -4.48 1.21 -3.75
C GLN A 118 -3.08 0.77 -3.29
N ASN A 119 -2.54 1.42 -2.24
CA ASN A 119 -1.33 0.98 -1.55
C ASN A 119 -1.70 0.03 -0.41
N ALA A 120 -0.82 -0.94 -0.12
CA ALA A 120 -1.19 -2.07 0.72
C ALA A 120 -1.13 -1.82 2.24
N ARG A 121 -0.57 -0.69 2.69
CA ARG A 121 -0.74 -0.19 4.06
C ARG A 121 -1.46 1.16 4.09
N ALA A 122 -0.83 2.25 3.62
CA ALA A 122 -1.40 3.58 3.74
C ALA A 122 -1.22 4.45 2.50
N GLY A 123 -2.08 5.46 2.31
CA GLY A 123 -1.89 6.47 1.26
C GLY A 123 -0.78 7.46 1.60
N LEU A 124 -0.88 8.05 2.80
CA LEU A 124 0.10 8.97 3.36
C LEU A 124 0.37 8.60 4.82
N VAL A 125 1.65 8.50 5.18
CA VAL A 125 2.11 8.29 6.55
C VAL A 125 2.94 9.47 7.01
N ILE A 126 2.61 10.02 8.17
CA ILE A 126 3.35 11.12 8.79
C ILE A 126 3.67 10.70 10.21
N SER A 127 4.96 10.53 10.51
CA SER A 127 5.40 10.04 11.82
C SER A 127 6.58 10.82 12.39
N GLY A 128 7.02 10.41 13.58
CA GLY A 128 8.05 11.10 14.34
C GLY A 128 7.66 12.54 14.65
N THR A 129 8.41 13.50 14.12
CA THR A 129 8.17 14.95 14.30
C THR A 129 7.91 15.66 12.97
N SER A 130 7.52 14.90 11.94
CA SER A 130 7.24 15.42 10.61
C SER A 130 5.97 16.27 10.59
N GLN A 131 5.98 17.34 9.81
CA GLN A 131 4.84 18.21 9.58
C GLN A 131 4.65 18.36 8.07
N ILE A 132 3.50 17.92 7.57
CA ILE A 132 3.17 17.95 6.14
C ILE A 132 1.89 18.74 5.93
N ARG A 133 1.88 19.63 4.94
CA ARG A 133 0.68 20.28 4.46
C ARG A 133 0.18 19.59 3.19
N GLY A 134 -1.07 19.13 3.19
CA GLY A 134 -1.72 18.56 2.03
C GLY A 134 -2.75 19.53 1.46
N GLU A 135 -2.68 19.81 0.17
CA GLU A 135 -3.60 20.68 -0.54
C GLU A 135 -4.21 19.93 -1.73
N LYS A 136 -5.54 19.80 -1.76
CA LYS A 136 -6.24 19.04 -2.81
C LYS A 136 -5.70 17.61 -2.95
N ILE A 137 -5.64 16.89 -1.83
CA ILE A 137 -5.13 15.50 -1.83
C ILE A 137 -6.27 14.48 -1.83
N GLU A 138 -6.03 13.34 -2.47
CA GLU A 138 -6.97 12.22 -2.49
C GLU A 138 -6.26 10.95 -2.01
N LEU A 139 -6.70 10.36 -0.89
CA LEU A 139 -6.12 9.14 -0.32
C LEU A 139 -7.18 8.04 -0.30
N ASN A 140 -7.30 7.29 -1.39
CA ASN A 140 -8.44 6.40 -1.65
C ASN A 140 -8.04 4.95 -1.85
N ASP A 141 -8.85 4.01 -1.37
CA ASP A 141 -8.70 2.56 -1.59
C ASP A 141 -7.36 1.98 -1.15
N ASN A 142 -6.63 2.68 -0.27
CA ASN A 142 -5.46 2.13 0.41
C ASN A 142 -5.95 1.14 1.48
N ARG A 143 -5.28 0.00 1.61
CA ARG A 143 -5.85 -1.15 2.34
C ARG A 143 -6.05 -0.85 3.82
N GLY A 144 -5.00 -0.46 4.53
CA GLY A 144 -5.07 -0.16 5.96
C GLY A 144 -5.64 1.23 6.22
N HIS A 145 -4.97 2.27 5.73
CA HIS A 145 -5.24 3.65 6.11
C HIS A 145 -5.26 4.60 4.91
N SER A 146 -6.17 5.58 4.91
CA SER A 146 -6.08 6.69 3.96
C SER A 146 -4.93 7.61 4.37
N LEU A 147 -5.05 8.22 5.56
CA LEU A 147 -4.02 9.01 6.23
C LEU A 147 -3.69 8.34 7.55
N LEU A 148 -2.41 8.06 7.80
CA LEU A 148 -1.91 7.53 9.06
C LEU A 148 -0.94 8.53 9.69
N ILE A 149 -1.25 8.95 10.91
CA ILE A 149 -0.41 9.81 11.72
C ILE A 149 0.08 8.98 12.90
N GLU A 150 1.39 8.86 13.04
CA GLU A 150 2.06 8.13 14.13
C GLU A 150 2.89 9.13 14.97
N ASP A 151 3.18 8.79 16.23
CA ASP A 151 3.96 9.62 17.16
C ASP A 151 3.45 11.09 17.26
N PHE A 152 4.32 12.06 16.99
CA PHE A 152 4.05 13.51 16.98
C PHE A 152 3.92 14.07 15.56
N GLY A 153 3.58 13.23 14.59
CA GLY A 153 3.31 13.65 13.23
C GLY A 153 2.17 14.66 13.15
N LEU A 154 2.25 15.60 12.21
CA LEU A 154 1.20 16.61 11.99
C LEU A 154 0.83 16.70 10.51
N ALA A 155 -0.47 16.66 10.25
CA ALA A 155 -1.06 16.87 8.94
C ALA A 155 -1.94 18.13 8.95
N ASP A 156 -1.58 19.14 8.16
CA ASP A 156 -2.46 20.27 7.84
C ASP A 156 -3.10 20.02 6.48
N ILE A 157 -4.37 19.60 6.45
CA ILE A 157 -5.04 19.20 5.20
C ILE A 157 -6.10 20.21 4.79
N VAL A 158 -5.92 20.76 3.59
CA VAL A 158 -6.87 21.63 2.91
C VAL A 158 -7.45 20.89 1.70
N ASN A 159 -8.77 20.72 1.67
CA ASN A 159 -9.50 20.02 0.59
C ASN A 159 -9.02 18.57 0.37
N GLY A 160 -8.95 17.78 1.44
CA GLY A 160 -8.64 16.34 1.37
C GLY A 160 -9.87 15.48 1.11
N LYS A 161 -9.71 14.43 0.29
CA LYS A 161 -10.70 13.33 0.16
C LYS A 161 -10.08 12.02 0.65
N PHE A 162 -10.82 11.29 1.47
CA PHE A 162 -10.34 10.05 2.05
C PHE A 162 -11.41 8.96 1.95
N SER A 163 -11.04 7.78 1.46
CA SER A 163 -11.92 6.60 1.50
C SER A 163 -12.14 6.05 2.92
N LYS A 164 -11.20 6.34 3.83
CA LYS A 164 -11.23 5.95 5.25
C LYS A 164 -10.93 7.19 6.11
N PRO A 165 -11.48 7.31 7.32
CA PRO A 165 -11.10 8.42 8.21
C PRO A 165 -9.59 8.38 8.53
N PRO A 166 -8.94 9.54 8.79
CA PRO A 166 -7.57 9.57 9.28
C PRO A 166 -7.41 8.72 10.53
N THR A 167 -6.31 7.97 10.61
CA THR A 167 -5.96 7.14 11.76
C THR A 167 -4.85 7.82 12.55
N LEU A 168 -5.04 7.93 13.86
CA LEU A 168 -4.01 8.35 14.81
C LEU A 168 -3.52 7.09 15.53
N ALA A 169 -2.23 6.83 15.46
CA ALA A 169 -1.57 5.77 16.19
C ALA A 169 -0.52 6.38 17.14
N PRO A 170 -0.36 5.82 18.34
CA PRO A 170 0.68 6.27 19.28
C PRO A 170 2.08 6.04 18.73
#